data_AF-A0A0W0XZD6-F1
#
_entry.id   AF-A0A0W0XZD6-F1
#
_cell.length_a   1.000
_cell.length_b   1.000
_cell.length_c   1.000
_cell.angle_alpha   90.00
_cell.angle_beta   90.00
_cell.angle_gamma   90.00
#
_symmetry.space_group_name_H-M   'P 1'
#
loop_
_entity.id
_entity.type
_entity.pdbx_description
1 polymer ?
#
loop_
_entity_poly.entity_id
_entity_poly.type
_entity_poly.pdbx_seq_one_letter_code
_entity_poly.pdbx_strand_id
1 'polypeptide(L)'
;MASVKEYDDKIRAKQNELSAKEKELKQQDAFLLGRRRDLKGLEETLDNVRSRLARVDLDFNKEDAVLEKRKLQFEYDQIEESQKKQSLSCDDALAARGKIAEDLVKLKAEIVELKSAREKQAELEDLEAGKLQAEAEAQAQRVKAEALEEEKKALEAEKEAARQRLEESHLEINSILKPIEDALATLKAELAAIDQKAQPEAFKAADVLIQSLEGAFSQYQQALVSAVGASHSKELINDAGKTFKQSCKNAIEIASPKLGIGWGEQLKNFLRAIGNGIKYVASKLGADVNYYEYKQSESLRAVGVFKASTKLNQEESHELENEKGNTPQ
;
A
#
# COMPACT_ATOMS: atom_id res chain seq x y z
N MET A 1 -18.22 -23.31 -10.88
CA MET A 1 -17.62 -24.32 -9.98
C MET A 1 -18.38 -24.25 -8.66
N ALA A 2 -18.65 -25.38 -8.02
CA ALA A 2 -19.29 -25.37 -6.70
C ALA A 2 -18.30 -24.83 -5.66
N SER A 3 -18.70 -23.84 -4.87
CA SER A 3 -17.84 -23.26 -3.82
C SER A 3 -17.63 -24.23 -2.65
N VAL A 4 -16.58 -24.03 -1.84
CA VAL A 4 -16.38 -24.78 -0.59
C VAL A 4 -17.64 -24.80 0.29
N LYS A 5 -18.36 -23.67 0.34
CA LYS A 5 -19.63 -23.54 1.08
C LYS A 5 -20.71 -24.50 0.56
N GLU A 6 -20.82 -24.67 -0.75
CA GLU A 6 -21.78 -25.61 -1.36
C GLU A 6 -21.44 -27.07 -1.03
N TYR A 7 -20.16 -27.42 -0.92
CA TYR A 7 -19.76 -28.76 -0.47
C TYR A 7 -20.08 -29.00 1.01
N ASP A 8 -19.84 -28.00 1.87
CA ASP A 8 -20.15 -28.10 3.30
C ASP A 8 -21.65 -28.30 3.55
N ASP A 9 -22.51 -27.61 2.79
CA ASP A 9 -23.96 -27.78 2.87
C ASP A 9 -24.41 -29.18 2.39
N LYS A 10 -23.82 -29.69 1.31
CA LYS A 10 -24.11 -31.05 0.81
C LYS A 10 -23.66 -32.14 1.79
N ILE A 11 -22.47 -32.00 2.38
CA ILE A 11 -21.95 -32.92 3.39
C ILE A 11 -22.88 -32.94 4.60
N ARG A 12 -23.33 -31.77 5.08
CA ARG A 12 -24.27 -31.67 6.21
C ARG A 12 -25.60 -32.35 5.92
N ALA A 13 -26.16 -32.15 4.73
CA ALA A 13 -27.40 -32.81 4.32
C ALA A 13 -27.26 -34.34 4.34
N LYS A 14 -26.17 -34.87 3.77
CA LYS A 14 -25.89 -36.31 3.73
C LYS A 14 -25.61 -36.91 5.12
N GLN A 15 -24.97 -36.17 6.01
CA GLN A 15 -24.77 -36.59 7.41
C GLN A 15 -26.09 -36.71 8.17
N ASN A 16 -27.02 -35.78 7.94
CA ASN A 16 -28.36 -35.86 8.53
C ASN A 16 -29.13 -37.08 8.02
N GLU A 17 -29.05 -37.36 6.72
CA GLU A 17 -29.65 -38.56 6.10
C GLU A 17 -29.07 -39.86 6.68
N LEU A 18 -27.74 -39.94 6.82
CA LEU A 18 -27.05 -41.06 7.46
C LEU A 18 -27.50 -41.26 8.91
N SER A 19 -27.61 -40.17 9.69
CA SER A 19 -28.07 -40.24 11.08
C SER A 19 -29.51 -40.77 11.18
N ALA A 20 -30.39 -40.37 10.26
CA ALA A 20 -31.77 -40.88 10.21
C ALA A 20 -31.79 -42.39 9.91
N LYS A 21 -31.00 -42.84 8.93
CA LYS A 21 -30.91 -44.26 8.55
C LYS A 21 -30.29 -45.14 9.64
N GLU A 22 -29.32 -44.62 10.41
CA GLU A 22 -28.76 -45.35 11.55
C GLU A 22 -29.78 -45.52 12.69
N LYS A 23 -30.67 -44.55 12.91
CA LYS A 23 -31.77 -44.69 13.87
C LYS A 23 -32.80 -45.72 13.40
N GLU A 24 -33.14 -45.70 12.10
CA GLU A 24 -34.06 -46.66 11.49
C GLU A 24 -33.52 -48.11 11.61
N LEU A 25 -32.23 -48.31 11.35
CA LEU A 25 -31.59 -49.62 11.51
C LEU A 25 -31.68 -50.14 12.95
N LYS A 26 -31.41 -49.29 13.94
CA LYS A 26 -31.51 -49.65 15.37
C LYS A 26 -32.93 -50.03 15.77
N GLN A 27 -33.94 -49.35 15.23
CA GLN A 27 -35.34 -49.68 15.48
C GLN A 27 -35.70 -51.05 14.88
N GLN A 28 -35.21 -51.36 13.68
CA GLN A 28 -35.42 -52.68 13.08
C GLN A 28 -34.71 -53.81 13.83
N ASP A 29 -33.49 -53.58 14.32
CA ASP A 29 -32.78 -54.54 15.16
C ASP A 29 -33.57 -54.85 16.44
N ALA A 30 -34.12 -53.82 17.10
CA ALA A 30 -34.96 -53.99 18.28
C ALA A 30 -36.25 -54.77 17.98
N PHE A 31 -36.90 -54.48 16.84
CA PHE A 31 -38.10 -55.20 16.38
C PHE A 31 -37.82 -56.68 16.13
N LEU A 32 -36.75 -57.00 15.38
CA LEU A 32 -36.34 -58.38 15.09
C LEU A 32 -36.01 -59.16 16.37
N LEU A 33 -35.37 -58.52 17.35
CA LEU A 33 -35.09 -59.13 18.64
C LEU A 33 -36.37 -59.47 19.43
N GLY A 34 -37.39 -58.62 19.36
CA GLY A 34 -38.71 -58.91 19.94
C GLY A 34 -39.36 -60.11 19.26
N ARG A 35 -39.46 -60.08 17.92
CA ARG A 35 -40.06 -61.17 17.14
C ARG A 35 -39.39 -62.52 17.34
N ARG A 36 -38.06 -62.56 17.46
CA ARG A 36 -37.33 -63.81 17.77
C ARG A 36 -37.71 -64.39 19.13
N ARG A 37 -37.98 -63.55 20.14
CA ARG A 37 -38.45 -64.04 21.44
C ARG A 37 -39.85 -64.62 21.35
N ASP A 38 -40.75 -63.96 20.63
CA ASP A 38 -42.11 -64.43 20.43
C ASP A 38 -42.13 -65.79 19.70
N LEU A 39 -41.35 -65.91 18.61
CA LEU A 39 -41.19 -67.17 17.87
C LEU A 39 -40.68 -68.30 18.77
N LYS A 40 -39.67 -68.02 19.60
CA LYS A 40 -39.15 -69.01 20.56
C LYS A 40 -40.21 -69.42 21.59
N GLY A 41 -41.01 -68.48 22.08
CA GLY A 41 -42.14 -68.78 22.98
C GLY A 41 -43.18 -69.67 22.31
N LEU A 42 -43.50 -69.40 21.03
CA LEU A 42 -44.41 -70.25 20.25
C LEU A 42 -43.83 -71.66 20.03
N GLU A 43 -42.55 -71.78 19.72
CA GLU A 43 -41.85 -73.07 19.60
C GLU A 43 -41.97 -73.90 20.89
N GLU A 44 -41.68 -73.29 22.04
CA GLU A 44 -41.81 -73.93 23.35
C GLU A 44 -43.26 -74.37 23.63
N THR A 45 -44.26 -73.56 23.25
CA THR A 45 -45.69 -73.96 23.38
C THR A 45 -46.06 -75.11 22.44
N LEU A 46 -45.57 -75.10 21.20
CA LEU A 46 -45.84 -76.12 20.21
C LEU A 46 -45.23 -77.46 20.64
N ASP A 47 -44.01 -77.46 21.16
CA ASP A 47 -43.36 -78.67 21.72
C ASP A 47 -44.13 -79.23 22.93
N ASN A 48 -44.68 -78.37 23.78
CA ASN A 48 -45.50 -78.78 24.91
C ASN A 48 -46.82 -79.41 24.44
N VAL A 49 -47.54 -78.80 23.49
CA VAL A 49 -48.78 -79.35 22.92
C VAL A 49 -48.51 -80.66 22.20
N ARG A 50 -47.42 -80.75 21.43
CA ARG A 50 -46.96 -81.97 20.75
C ARG A 50 -46.67 -83.10 21.74
N SER A 51 -46.02 -82.80 22.85
CA SER A 51 -45.76 -83.76 23.93
C SER A 51 -47.04 -84.24 24.62
N ARG A 52 -48.06 -83.38 24.77
CA ARG A 52 -49.38 -83.75 25.30
C ARG A 52 -50.16 -84.62 24.32
N LEU A 53 -50.19 -84.28 23.04
CA LEU A 53 -50.77 -85.11 21.97
C LEU A 53 -50.19 -86.53 21.99
N ALA A 54 -48.87 -86.66 22.07
CA ALA A 54 -48.19 -87.96 22.13
C ALA A 54 -48.55 -88.80 23.36
N ARG A 55 -48.94 -88.17 24.48
CA ARG A 55 -49.41 -88.87 25.68
C ARG A 55 -50.85 -89.33 25.55
N VAL A 56 -51.73 -88.49 24.99
CA VAL A 56 -53.14 -88.86 24.72
C VAL A 56 -53.22 -90.02 23.72
N ASP A 57 -52.27 -90.12 22.79
CA ASP A 57 -52.16 -91.25 21.87
C ASP A 57 -51.84 -92.61 22.53
N LEU A 58 -51.35 -92.61 23.78
CA LEU A 58 -51.04 -93.83 24.55
C LEU A 58 -52.22 -94.33 25.40
N ASP A 59 -53.22 -93.49 25.69
CA ASP A 59 -54.36 -93.82 26.56
C ASP A 59 -55.52 -94.47 25.78
N PHE A 60 -55.54 -95.81 25.72
CA PHE A 60 -56.65 -96.59 25.13
C PHE A 60 -57.84 -96.70 26.11
N ASN A 61 -58.80 -95.76 26.01
CA ASN A 61 -60.27 -95.95 26.08
C ASN A 61 -61.03 -94.71 26.57
N LYS A 62 -62.22 -94.47 25.97
CA LYS A 62 -63.29 -93.48 26.25
C LYS A 62 -63.30 -92.27 25.30
N GLU A 63 -64.48 -91.94 24.78
CA GLU A 63 -64.74 -90.84 23.83
C GLU A 63 -64.12 -89.49 24.24
N ASP A 64 -63.93 -89.26 25.54
CA ASP A 64 -63.27 -88.07 26.09
C ASP A 64 -61.83 -87.90 25.57
N ALA A 65 -61.06 -88.99 25.42
CA ALA A 65 -59.69 -88.93 24.90
C ALA A 65 -59.65 -88.54 23.41
N VAL A 66 -60.65 -88.98 22.63
CA VAL A 66 -60.80 -88.60 21.21
C VAL A 66 -61.16 -87.12 21.08
N LEU A 67 -62.02 -86.62 21.96
CA LEU A 67 -62.41 -85.22 21.99
C LEU A 67 -61.23 -84.32 22.43
N GLU A 68 -60.47 -84.74 23.44
CA GLU A 68 -59.26 -84.04 23.88
C GLU A 68 -58.17 -84.03 22.80
N LYS A 69 -57.96 -85.15 22.11
CA LYS A 69 -57.05 -85.22 20.96
C LYS A 69 -57.43 -84.24 19.85
N ARG A 70 -58.72 -84.14 19.49
CA ARG A 70 -59.19 -83.16 18.48
C ARG A 70 -58.99 -81.71 18.93
N LYS A 71 -59.20 -81.41 20.21
CA LYS A 71 -58.93 -80.07 20.77
C LYS A 71 -57.45 -79.71 20.70
N LEU A 72 -56.59 -80.61 21.16
CA LEU A 72 -55.14 -80.39 21.12
C LEU A 72 -54.60 -80.30 19.68
N GLN A 73 -55.16 -81.07 18.74
CA GLN A 73 -54.79 -80.96 17.32
C GLN A 73 -55.20 -79.60 16.75
N PHE A 74 -56.38 -79.10 17.08
CA PHE A 74 -56.82 -77.78 16.65
C PHE A 74 -55.96 -76.66 17.24
N GLU A 75 -55.58 -76.77 18.52
CA GLU A 75 -54.62 -75.84 19.15
C GLU A 75 -53.25 -75.90 18.48
N TYR A 76 -52.76 -77.10 18.16
CA TYR A 76 -51.51 -77.29 17.42
C TYR A 76 -51.54 -76.58 16.06
N ASP A 77 -52.58 -76.82 15.25
CA ASP A 77 -52.71 -76.23 13.92
C ASP A 77 -52.77 -74.68 13.98
N GLN A 78 -53.46 -74.12 14.99
CA GLN A 78 -53.50 -72.67 15.21
C GLN A 78 -52.14 -72.07 15.60
N ILE A 79 -51.40 -72.76 16.46
CA ILE A 79 -50.07 -72.31 16.90
C ILE A 79 -49.09 -72.40 15.72
N GLU A 80 -49.14 -73.47 14.92
CA GLU A 80 -48.30 -73.64 13.73
C GLU A 80 -48.56 -72.54 12.68
N GLU A 81 -49.84 -72.23 12.39
CA GLU A 81 -50.18 -71.14 11.47
C GLU A 81 -49.68 -69.78 12.00
N SER A 82 -49.77 -69.55 13.31
CA SER A 82 -49.28 -68.34 13.96
C SER A 82 -47.75 -68.23 13.88
N GLN A 83 -47.02 -69.34 14.09
CA GLN A 83 -45.57 -69.40 13.93
C GLN A 83 -45.15 -69.10 12.49
N LYS A 84 -45.84 -69.68 11.51
CA LYS A 84 -45.56 -69.46 10.08
C LYS A 84 -45.81 -68.00 9.66
N LYS A 85 -46.85 -67.35 10.17
CA LYS A 85 -47.09 -65.92 9.94
C LYS A 85 -46.00 -65.05 10.57
N GLN A 86 -45.55 -65.41 11.77
CA GLN A 86 -44.47 -64.68 12.44
C GLN A 86 -43.11 -64.86 11.76
N SER A 87 -42.79 -66.05 11.23
CA SER A 87 -41.54 -66.30 10.51
C SER A 87 -41.47 -65.51 9.20
N LEU A 88 -42.55 -65.51 8.39
CA LEU A 88 -42.68 -64.67 7.19
C LEU A 88 -42.46 -63.18 7.51
N SER A 89 -43.09 -62.68 8.58
CA SER A 89 -42.89 -61.29 9.04
C SER A 89 -41.44 -61.00 9.48
N CYS A 90 -40.70 -61.99 9.97
CA CYS A 90 -39.29 -61.86 10.36
C CYS A 90 -38.39 -61.77 9.13
N ASP A 91 -38.66 -62.60 8.11
CA ASP A 91 -37.91 -62.60 6.84
C ASP A 91 -38.08 -61.28 6.09
N ASP A 92 -39.30 -60.74 6.04
CA ASP A 92 -39.59 -59.42 5.45
C ASP A 92 -38.81 -58.30 6.17
N ALA A 93 -38.76 -58.36 7.51
CA ALA A 93 -38.01 -57.39 8.31
C ALA A 93 -36.48 -57.54 8.15
N LEU A 94 -35.97 -58.75 7.95
CA LEU A 94 -34.56 -59.00 7.63
C LEU A 94 -34.19 -58.43 6.25
N ALA A 95 -35.07 -58.57 5.25
CA ALA A 95 -34.87 -58.00 3.94
C ALA A 95 -34.87 -56.46 3.99
N ALA A 96 -35.78 -55.85 4.76
CA ALA A 96 -35.81 -54.40 4.98
C ALA A 96 -34.53 -53.90 5.66
N ARG A 97 -34.02 -54.65 6.65
CA ARG A 97 -32.76 -54.35 7.36
C ARG A 97 -31.56 -54.39 6.42
N GLY A 98 -31.52 -55.38 5.52
CA GLY A 98 -30.49 -55.49 4.49
C GLY A 98 -30.41 -54.24 3.62
N LYS A 99 -31.57 -53.73 3.15
CA LYS A 99 -31.63 -52.51 2.32
C LYS A 99 -31.12 -51.27 3.08
N ILE A 100 -31.52 -51.09 4.33
CA ILE A 100 -31.04 -49.95 5.15
C ILE A 100 -29.52 -50.03 5.36
N ALA A 101 -28.98 -51.23 5.57
CA ALA A 101 -27.54 -51.41 5.73
C ALA A 101 -26.77 -51.08 4.43
N GLU A 102 -27.28 -51.47 3.27
CA GLU A 102 -26.71 -51.09 1.96
C GLU A 102 -26.72 -49.58 1.74
N ASP A 103 -27.85 -48.92 2.03
CA ASP A 103 -27.97 -47.46 1.90
C ASP A 103 -26.99 -46.72 2.82
N LEU A 104 -26.75 -47.22 4.03
CA LEU A 104 -25.75 -46.65 4.95
C LEU A 104 -24.32 -46.75 4.40
N VAL A 105 -23.98 -47.86 3.74
CA VAL A 105 -22.66 -48.01 3.12
C VAL A 105 -22.49 -47.00 1.97
N LYS A 106 -23.52 -46.85 1.14
CA LYS A 106 -23.51 -45.86 0.04
C LYS A 106 -23.39 -44.43 0.54
N LEU A 107 -24.19 -44.04 1.52
CA LEU A 107 -24.13 -42.69 2.11
C LEU A 107 -22.77 -42.39 2.75
N LYS A 108 -22.15 -43.38 3.40
CA LYS A 108 -20.79 -43.25 3.96
C LYS A 108 -19.75 -43.01 2.87
N ALA A 109 -19.83 -43.73 1.76
CA ALA A 109 -18.93 -43.54 0.62
C ALA A 109 -19.11 -42.14 -0.01
N GLU A 110 -20.36 -41.71 -0.25
CA GLU A 110 -20.66 -40.39 -0.81
C GLU A 110 -20.10 -39.24 0.06
N ILE A 111 -20.22 -39.34 1.39
CA ILE A 111 -19.67 -38.34 2.32
C ILE A 111 -18.14 -38.27 2.22
N VAL A 112 -17.46 -39.40 2.07
CA VAL A 112 -15.99 -39.45 1.93
C VAL A 112 -15.56 -38.78 0.63
N GLU A 113 -16.22 -39.09 -0.49
CA GLU A 113 -15.92 -38.47 -1.78
C GLU A 113 -16.16 -36.96 -1.76
N LEU A 114 -17.27 -36.51 -1.17
CA LEU A 114 -17.57 -35.08 -1.03
C LEU A 114 -16.53 -34.34 -0.19
N LYS A 115 -16.03 -34.94 0.89
CA LYS A 115 -14.97 -34.36 1.72
C LYS A 115 -13.66 -34.21 0.93
N SER A 116 -13.26 -35.23 0.18
CA SER A 116 -12.06 -35.18 -0.66
C SER A 116 -12.18 -34.09 -1.75
N ALA A 117 -13.35 -33.98 -2.39
CA ALA A 117 -13.60 -32.93 -3.38
C ALA A 117 -13.53 -31.52 -2.76
N ARG A 118 -14.06 -31.37 -1.54
CA ARG A 118 -14.04 -30.12 -0.77
C ARG A 118 -12.62 -29.68 -0.41
N GLU A 119 -11.74 -30.60 -0.01
CA GLU A 119 -10.32 -30.32 0.26
C GLU A 119 -9.60 -29.83 -0.99
N LYS A 120 -9.76 -30.52 -2.12
CA LYS A 120 -9.16 -30.09 -3.40
C LYS A 120 -9.65 -28.72 -3.86
N GLN A 121 -10.94 -28.42 -3.63
CA GLN A 121 -11.50 -27.12 -3.97
C GLN A 121 -10.91 -26.01 -3.08
N ALA A 122 -10.73 -26.27 -1.79
CA ALA A 122 -10.10 -25.32 -0.87
C ALA A 122 -8.63 -25.02 -1.27
N GLU A 123 -7.85 -26.04 -1.63
CA GLU A 123 -6.47 -25.85 -2.11
C GLU A 123 -6.39 -24.98 -3.37
N LEU A 124 -7.34 -25.14 -4.30
CA LEU A 124 -7.42 -24.32 -5.51
C LEU A 124 -7.77 -22.86 -5.21
N GLU A 125 -8.74 -22.63 -4.32
CA GLU A 125 -9.15 -21.29 -3.89
C GLU A 125 -8.00 -20.56 -3.18
N ASP A 126 -7.24 -21.25 -2.32
CA ASP A 126 -6.05 -20.69 -1.64
C ASP A 126 -4.93 -20.34 -2.63
N LEU A 127 -4.69 -21.18 -3.64
CA LEU A 127 -3.71 -20.92 -4.70
C LEU A 127 -4.10 -19.72 -5.57
N GLU A 128 -5.39 -19.57 -5.89
CA GLU A 128 -5.91 -18.45 -6.68
C GLU A 128 -5.82 -17.13 -5.88
N ALA A 129 -6.19 -17.16 -4.60
CA ALA A 129 -6.04 -16.03 -3.70
C ALA A 129 -4.57 -15.59 -3.58
N GLY A 130 -3.64 -16.54 -3.45
CA GLY A 130 -2.21 -16.25 -3.42
C GLY A 130 -1.68 -15.61 -4.70
N LYS A 131 -2.16 -16.04 -5.88
CA LYS A 131 -1.79 -15.42 -7.17
C LYS A 131 -2.31 -14.00 -7.30
N LEU A 132 -3.57 -13.77 -6.94
CA LEU A 132 -4.19 -12.43 -6.95
C LEU A 132 -3.45 -11.45 -6.03
N GLN A 133 -3.05 -11.91 -4.85
CA GLN A 133 -2.28 -11.08 -3.92
C GLN A 133 -0.90 -10.74 -4.49
N ALA A 134 -0.18 -11.72 -5.05
CA ALA A 134 1.13 -11.48 -5.67
C ALA A 134 1.05 -10.51 -6.87
N GLU A 135 -0.01 -10.61 -7.68
CA GLU A 135 -0.24 -9.70 -8.80
C GLU A 135 -0.55 -8.27 -8.33
N ALA A 136 -1.37 -8.12 -7.29
CA ALA A 136 -1.66 -6.83 -6.67
C ALA A 136 -0.41 -6.16 -6.09
N GLU A 137 0.43 -6.93 -5.40
CA GLU A 137 1.71 -6.43 -4.86
C GLU A 137 2.68 -6.01 -5.98
N ALA A 138 2.79 -6.80 -7.05
CA ALA A 138 3.61 -6.46 -8.21
C ALA A 138 3.13 -5.18 -8.91
N GLN A 139 1.81 -5.01 -9.04
CA GLN A 139 1.22 -3.80 -9.64
C GLN A 139 1.45 -2.56 -8.75
N ALA A 140 1.30 -2.69 -7.43
CA ALA A 140 1.59 -1.61 -6.49
C ALA A 140 3.07 -1.18 -6.54
N GLN A 141 3.99 -2.13 -6.68
CA GLN A 141 5.42 -1.82 -6.85
C GLN A 141 5.72 -1.09 -8.16
N ARG A 142 5.06 -1.48 -9.27
CA ARG A 142 5.22 -0.79 -10.57
C ARG A 142 4.75 0.66 -10.51
N VAL A 143 3.55 0.91 -9.97
CA VAL A 143 3.01 2.27 -9.81
C VAL A 143 3.94 3.12 -8.94
N LYS A 144 4.47 2.56 -7.86
CA LYS A 144 5.43 3.27 -7.00
C LYS A 144 6.75 3.58 -7.72
N ALA A 145 7.25 2.67 -8.56
CA ALA A 145 8.46 2.89 -9.34
C ALA A 145 8.27 3.96 -10.42
N GLU A 146 7.15 3.95 -11.13
CA GLU A 146 6.79 4.96 -12.13
C GLU A 146 6.67 6.35 -11.50
N ALA A 147 5.99 6.47 -10.36
CA ALA A 147 5.88 7.75 -9.63
C ALA A 147 7.24 8.32 -9.21
N LEU A 148 8.17 7.46 -8.76
CA LEU A 148 9.53 7.87 -8.41
C LEU A 148 10.36 8.28 -9.64
N GLU A 149 10.11 7.69 -10.80
CA GLU A 149 10.77 8.09 -12.04
C GLU A 149 10.26 9.45 -12.54
N GLU A 150 8.96 9.70 -12.47
CA GLU A 150 8.36 11.00 -12.81
C GLU A 150 8.86 12.11 -11.89
N GLU A 151 8.95 11.86 -10.58
CA GLU A 151 9.49 12.83 -9.61
C GLU A 151 10.96 13.15 -9.91
N LYS A 152 11.78 12.16 -10.26
CA LYS A 152 13.17 12.37 -10.67
C LYS A 152 13.28 13.23 -11.94
N LYS A 153 12.45 12.95 -12.95
CA LYS A 153 12.42 13.74 -14.20
C LYS A 153 11.99 15.19 -13.94
N ALA A 154 10.99 15.40 -13.09
CA ALA A 154 10.55 16.74 -12.72
C ALA A 154 11.65 17.54 -12.00
N LEU A 155 12.35 16.89 -11.04
CA LEU A 155 13.46 17.52 -10.32
C LEU A 155 14.65 17.84 -11.25
N GLU A 156 14.94 16.98 -12.21
CA GLU A 156 16.02 17.21 -13.19
C GLU A 156 15.68 18.36 -14.13
N ALA A 157 14.44 18.43 -14.63
CA ALA A 157 13.96 19.54 -15.43
C ALA A 157 13.98 20.88 -14.67
N GLU A 158 13.64 20.88 -13.38
CA GLU A 158 13.71 22.08 -12.53
C GLU A 158 15.16 22.55 -12.35
N LYS A 159 16.09 21.63 -12.12
CA LYS A 159 17.53 21.95 -12.01
C LYS A 159 18.10 22.51 -13.31
N GLU A 160 17.71 21.95 -14.45
CA GLU A 160 18.16 22.43 -15.75
C GLU A 160 17.60 23.82 -16.06
N ALA A 161 16.31 24.05 -15.79
CA ALA A 161 15.70 25.38 -15.90
C ALA A 161 16.37 26.42 -14.97
N ALA A 162 16.73 26.03 -13.75
CA ALA A 162 17.45 26.91 -12.83
C ALA A 162 18.86 27.28 -13.34
N ARG A 163 19.57 26.32 -13.97
CA ARG A 163 20.88 26.58 -14.59
C ARG A 163 20.77 27.54 -15.77
N GLN A 164 19.80 27.34 -16.65
CA GLN A 164 19.56 28.22 -17.80
C GLN A 164 19.27 29.65 -17.35
N ARG A 165 18.40 29.83 -16.34
CA ARG A 165 18.10 31.15 -15.77
C ARG A 165 19.33 31.84 -15.17
N LEU A 166 20.21 31.08 -14.51
CA LEU A 166 21.45 31.61 -13.95
C LEU A 166 22.40 32.07 -15.07
N GLU A 167 22.54 31.27 -16.14
CA GLU A 167 23.37 31.61 -17.29
C GLU A 167 22.85 32.85 -18.05
N GLU A 168 21.54 32.94 -18.26
CA GLU A 168 20.88 34.13 -18.83
C GLU A 168 21.14 35.38 -17.97
N SER A 169 21.03 35.26 -16.64
CA SER A 169 21.34 36.36 -15.71
C SER A 169 22.80 36.80 -15.81
N HIS A 170 23.74 35.87 -15.95
CA HIS A 170 25.16 36.21 -16.14
C HIS A 170 25.40 36.99 -17.43
N LEU A 171 24.77 36.56 -18.53
CA LEU A 171 24.87 37.26 -19.82
C LEU A 171 24.27 38.67 -19.75
N GLU A 172 23.12 38.82 -19.09
CA GLU A 172 22.47 40.12 -18.90
C GLU A 172 23.35 41.08 -18.07
N ILE A 173 23.87 40.63 -16.93
CA ILE A 173 24.75 41.44 -16.07
C ILE A 173 26.00 41.89 -16.84
N ASN A 174 26.64 41.00 -17.58
CA ASN A 174 27.84 41.33 -18.36
C ASN A 174 27.53 42.41 -19.43
N SER A 175 26.36 42.32 -20.08
CA SER A 175 25.95 43.33 -21.04
C SER A 175 25.75 44.72 -20.40
N ILE A 176 25.25 44.77 -19.16
CA ILE A 176 24.98 46.00 -18.43
C ILE A 176 26.27 46.61 -17.87
N LEU A 177 27.28 45.79 -17.55
CA LEU A 177 28.58 46.21 -17.04
C LEU A 177 29.53 46.76 -18.10
N LYS A 178 29.26 46.51 -19.38
CA LYS A 178 30.12 46.93 -20.51
C LYS A 178 30.60 48.39 -20.46
N PRO A 179 29.79 49.41 -20.11
CA PRO A 179 30.27 50.79 -20.01
C PRO A 179 31.34 51.00 -18.92
N ILE A 180 31.32 50.19 -17.85
CA ILE A 180 32.33 50.20 -16.80
C ILE A 180 33.60 49.50 -17.29
N GLU A 181 33.46 48.38 -18.00
CA GLU A 181 34.58 47.67 -18.64
C GLU A 181 35.31 48.55 -19.65
N ASP A 182 34.57 49.26 -20.52
CA ASP A 182 35.13 50.16 -21.52
C ASP A 182 35.92 51.31 -20.87
N ALA A 183 35.41 51.85 -19.75
CA ALA A 183 36.11 52.88 -18.98
C ALA A 183 37.40 52.34 -18.33
N LEU A 184 37.37 51.11 -17.80
CA LEU A 184 38.55 50.42 -17.25
C LEU A 184 39.59 50.14 -18.34
N ALA A 185 39.16 49.65 -19.50
CA ALA A 185 40.03 49.35 -20.64
C ALA A 185 40.72 50.62 -21.17
N THR A 186 39.98 51.73 -21.27
CA THR A 186 40.52 53.03 -21.67
C THR A 186 41.60 53.49 -20.69
N LEU A 187 41.30 53.48 -19.38
CA LEU A 187 42.27 53.88 -18.36
C LEU A 187 43.51 52.98 -18.37
N LYS A 188 43.33 51.66 -18.54
CA LYS A 188 44.43 50.69 -18.62
C LYS A 188 45.35 50.98 -19.81
N ALA A 189 44.79 51.31 -20.97
CA ALA A 189 45.57 51.67 -22.15
C ALA A 189 46.38 52.96 -21.92
N GLU A 190 45.77 53.98 -21.30
CA GLU A 190 46.46 55.23 -20.96
C GLU A 190 47.59 55.00 -19.95
N LEU A 191 47.34 54.22 -18.89
CA LEU A 191 48.33 53.89 -17.86
C LEU A 191 49.48 53.03 -18.39
N ALA A 192 49.22 52.14 -19.35
CA ALA A 192 50.25 51.33 -20.00
C ALA A 192 51.22 52.18 -20.86
N ALA A 193 50.83 53.40 -21.24
CA ALA A 193 51.69 54.32 -21.99
C ALA A 193 52.74 55.03 -21.11
N ILE A 194 52.71 54.85 -19.79
CA ILE A 194 53.73 55.38 -18.88
C ILE A 194 55.05 54.65 -19.15
N ASP A 195 56.09 55.41 -19.51
CA ASP A 195 57.42 54.85 -19.76
C ASP A 195 58.08 54.37 -18.46
N GLN A 196 58.22 53.06 -18.33
CA GLN A 196 58.87 52.39 -17.20
C GLN A 196 60.31 52.89 -16.94
N LYS A 197 61.05 53.26 -17.99
CA LYS A 197 62.45 53.73 -17.88
C LYS A 197 62.52 55.17 -17.43
N ALA A 198 61.60 56.02 -17.90
CA ALA A 198 61.56 57.43 -17.55
C ALA A 198 60.93 57.68 -16.17
N GLN A 199 59.90 56.89 -15.79
CA GLN A 199 59.12 57.09 -14.56
C GLN A 199 58.78 55.73 -13.88
N PRO A 200 59.78 55.05 -13.26
CA PRO A 200 59.58 53.72 -12.70
C PRO A 200 58.60 53.68 -11.51
N GLU A 201 58.50 54.75 -10.73
CA GLU A 201 57.56 54.84 -9.60
C GLU A 201 56.11 55.03 -10.08
N ALA A 202 55.90 55.86 -11.11
CA ALA A 202 54.60 56.06 -11.73
C ALA A 202 54.12 54.77 -12.42
N PHE A 203 55.02 54.07 -13.10
CA PHE A 203 54.72 52.77 -13.73
C PHE A 203 54.28 51.73 -12.69
N LYS A 204 54.98 51.60 -11.57
CA LYS A 204 54.57 50.69 -10.47
C LYS A 204 53.23 51.10 -9.86
N ALA A 205 52.99 52.39 -9.68
CA ALA A 205 51.72 52.89 -9.15
C ALA A 205 50.55 52.61 -10.12
N ALA A 206 50.79 52.73 -11.43
CA ALA A 206 49.84 52.41 -12.47
C ALA A 206 49.46 50.92 -12.48
N ASP A 207 50.44 50.02 -12.37
CA ASP A 207 50.21 48.57 -12.30
C ASP A 207 49.37 48.20 -11.06
N VAL A 208 49.73 48.72 -9.89
CA VAL A 208 48.96 48.51 -8.65
C VAL A 208 47.54 49.06 -8.75
N LEU A 209 47.37 50.21 -9.40
CA LEU A 209 46.05 50.80 -9.65
C LEU A 209 45.20 49.90 -10.55
N ILE A 210 45.74 49.41 -11.67
CA ILE A 210 45.04 48.51 -12.58
C ILE A 210 44.59 47.25 -11.85
N GLN A 211 45.49 46.59 -11.12
CA GLN A 211 45.17 45.37 -10.36
C GLN A 211 44.08 45.62 -9.31
N SER A 212 44.15 46.76 -8.61
CA SER A 212 43.14 47.13 -7.61
C SER A 212 41.77 47.39 -8.23
N LEU A 213 41.73 48.03 -9.40
CA LEU A 213 40.49 48.32 -10.12
C LEU A 213 39.87 47.06 -10.73
N GLU A 214 40.67 46.17 -11.31
CA GLU A 214 40.22 44.87 -11.83
C GLU A 214 39.67 43.98 -10.70
N GLY A 215 40.35 43.96 -9.55
CA GLY A 215 39.88 43.26 -8.36
C GLY A 215 38.55 43.81 -7.83
N ALA A 216 38.43 45.14 -7.74
CA ALA A 216 37.19 45.78 -7.32
C ALA A 216 36.03 45.52 -8.30
N PHE A 217 36.30 45.51 -9.61
CA PHE A 217 35.30 45.23 -10.63
C PHE A 217 34.82 43.78 -10.59
N SER A 218 35.73 42.82 -10.40
CA SER A 218 35.40 41.40 -10.25
C SER A 218 34.50 41.15 -9.04
N GLN A 219 34.81 41.79 -7.90
CA GLN A 219 33.97 41.73 -6.70
C GLN A 219 32.60 42.35 -6.93
N TYR A 220 32.53 43.46 -7.66
CA TYR A 220 31.27 44.10 -8.02
C TYR A 220 30.39 43.18 -8.89
N GLN A 221 30.97 42.53 -9.90
CA GLN A 221 30.27 41.57 -10.76
C GLN A 221 29.68 40.41 -9.95
N GLN A 222 30.46 39.82 -9.04
CA GLN A 222 29.99 38.74 -8.16
C GLN A 222 28.86 39.19 -7.22
N ALA A 223 28.98 40.40 -6.66
CA ALA A 223 27.94 40.97 -5.81
C ALA A 223 26.63 41.21 -6.56
N LEU A 224 26.69 41.63 -7.83
CA LEU A 224 25.52 41.79 -8.69
C LEU A 224 24.85 40.45 -9.03
N VAL A 225 25.62 39.41 -9.37
CA VAL A 225 25.10 38.06 -9.61
C VAL A 225 24.34 37.55 -8.38
N SER A 226 24.93 37.75 -7.20
CA SER A 226 24.31 37.37 -5.92
C SER A 226 23.02 38.16 -5.66
N ALA A 227 23.01 39.46 -5.96
CA ALA A 227 21.85 40.33 -5.78
C ALA A 227 20.70 40.00 -6.74
N VAL A 228 21.01 39.59 -7.98
CA VAL A 228 20.02 39.14 -8.96
C VAL A 228 19.43 37.79 -8.57
N GLY A 229 20.26 36.84 -8.13
CA GLY A 229 19.81 35.56 -7.56
C GLY A 229 18.90 35.73 -6.34
N ALA A 230 19.10 36.77 -5.55
CA ALA A 230 18.23 37.18 -4.44
C ALA A 230 17.05 38.07 -4.87
N SER A 231 16.41 37.76 -6.01
CA SER A 231 15.23 38.48 -6.53
C SER A 231 15.47 39.96 -6.85
N HIS A 232 16.61 40.31 -7.46
CA HIS A 232 16.92 41.68 -7.88
C HIS A 232 16.84 42.70 -6.72
N SER A 233 17.39 42.36 -5.55
CA SER A 233 17.33 43.24 -4.38
C SER A 233 18.01 44.58 -4.67
N LYS A 234 17.21 45.64 -4.72
CA LYS A 234 17.64 47.01 -4.99
C LYS A 234 18.63 47.53 -3.95
N GLU A 235 18.48 47.12 -2.70
CA GLU A 235 19.39 47.46 -1.61
C GLU A 235 20.77 46.84 -1.86
N LEU A 236 20.81 45.54 -2.17
CA LEU A 236 22.06 44.83 -2.46
C LEU A 236 22.77 45.39 -3.69
N ILE A 237 22.04 45.71 -4.76
CA ILE A 237 22.60 46.33 -5.98
C ILE A 237 23.21 47.70 -5.67
N ASN A 238 22.52 48.53 -4.88
CA ASN A 238 23.01 49.85 -4.50
C ASN A 238 24.24 49.77 -3.60
N ASP A 239 24.25 48.84 -2.63
CA ASP A 239 25.37 48.69 -1.72
C ASP A 239 26.60 48.10 -2.40
N ALA A 240 26.41 47.18 -3.35
CA ALA A 240 27.47 46.71 -4.24
C ALA A 240 28.06 47.89 -5.05
N GLY A 241 27.21 48.75 -5.60
CA GLY A 241 27.63 49.94 -6.35
C GLY A 241 28.40 50.96 -5.50
N LYS A 242 27.93 51.23 -4.27
CA LYS A 242 28.64 52.10 -3.31
C LYS A 242 30.01 51.54 -2.96
N THR A 243 30.08 50.24 -2.67
CA THR A 243 31.31 49.54 -2.31
C THR A 243 32.31 49.60 -3.44
N PHE A 244 31.89 49.28 -4.67
CA PHE A 244 32.74 49.37 -5.86
C PHE A 244 33.29 50.79 -6.06
N LYS A 245 32.41 51.80 -6.02
CA LYS A 245 32.82 53.21 -6.14
C LYS A 245 33.85 53.62 -5.09
N GLN A 246 33.65 53.19 -3.84
CA GLN A 246 34.57 53.51 -2.75
C GLN A 246 35.92 52.81 -2.94
N SER A 247 35.93 51.55 -3.37
CA SER A 247 37.15 50.82 -3.71
C SER A 247 37.93 51.50 -4.83
N CYS A 248 37.26 51.94 -5.90
CA CYS A 248 37.91 52.71 -6.97
C CYS A 248 38.49 54.02 -6.45
N LYS A 249 37.76 54.74 -5.61
CA LYS A 249 38.22 56.01 -5.01
C LYS A 249 39.47 55.79 -4.15
N ASN A 250 39.46 54.77 -3.28
CA ASN A 250 40.60 54.44 -2.44
C ASN A 250 41.84 54.07 -3.27
N ALA A 251 41.67 53.24 -4.30
CA ALA A 251 42.77 52.85 -5.19
C ALA A 251 43.40 54.08 -5.88
N ILE A 252 42.56 55.01 -6.33
CA ILE A 252 42.99 56.26 -6.98
C ILE A 252 43.69 57.19 -6.00
N GLU A 253 43.18 57.34 -4.78
CA GLU A 253 43.82 58.17 -3.74
C GLU A 253 45.23 57.67 -3.38
N ILE A 254 45.43 56.35 -3.40
CA ILE A 254 46.74 55.72 -3.16
C ILE A 254 47.69 55.93 -4.33
N ALA A 255 47.19 55.79 -5.57
CA ALA A 255 48.02 55.84 -6.78
C ALA A 255 48.32 57.28 -7.25
N SER A 256 47.37 58.20 -7.09
CA SER A 256 47.44 59.56 -7.66
C SER A 256 48.70 60.35 -7.29
N PRO A 257 49.21 60.33 -6.04
CA PRO A 257 50.43 61.06 -5.69
C PRO A 257 51.68 60.55 -6.41
N LYS A 258 51.68 59.26 -6.77
CA LYS A 258 52.83 58.56 -7.37
C LYS A 258 52.81 58.60 -8.91
N LEU A 259 51.63 58.81 -9.50
CA LEU A 259 51.47 58.95 -10.96
C LEU A 259 51.96 60.31 -11.48
N GLY A 260 52.11 61.31 -10.61
CA GLY A 260 52.68 62.62 -10.96
C GLY A 260 51.67 63.67 -11.43
N ILE A 261 52.19 64.84 -11.84
CA ILE A 261 51.40 65.99 -12.27
C ILE A 261 50.76 65.68 -13.62
N GLY A 262 49.44 65.84 -13.73
CA GLY A 262 48.72 65.73 -15.00
C GLY A 262 47.81 64.50 -15.14
N TRP A 263 47.72 63.62 -14.13
CA TRP A 263 46.77 62.48 -14.09
C TRP A 263 45.47 62.78 -13.35
N GLY A 264 45.43 63.87 -12.57
CA GLY A 264 44.31 64.17 -11.68
C GLY A 264 42.98 64.38 -12.42
N GLU A 265 43.00 64.90 -13.65
CA GLU A 265 41.79 65.13 -14.43
C GLU A 265 41.28 63.84 -15.09
N GLN A 266 42.19 63.00 -15.60
CA GLN A 266 41.91 61.70 -16.19
C GLN A 266 41.29 60.77 -15.15
N LEU A 267 41.87 60.70 -13.94
CA LEU A 267 41.34 59.88 -12.85
C LEU A 267 39.97 60.39 -12.35
N LYS A 268 39.72 61.71 -12.38
CA LYS A 268 38.39 62.27 -12.10
C LYS A 268 37.38 61.91 -13.18
N ASN A 269 37.75 61.98 -14.45
CA ASN A 269 36.89 61.61 -15.57
C ASN A 269 36.56 60.12 -15.54
N PHE A 270 37.53 59.27 -15.21
CA PHE A 270 37.32 57.86 -14.96
C PHE A 270 36.32 57.63 -13.81
N LEU A 271 36.50 58.27 -12.64
CA LEU A 271 35.54 58.16 -11.53
C LEU A 271 34.13 58.62 -11.89
N ARG A 272 34.01 59.64 -12.76
CA ARG A 272 32.72 60.09 -13.31
C ARG A 272 32.10 59.02 -14.21
N ALA A 273 32.89 58.41 -15.09
CA ALA A 273 32.44 57.32 -15.95
C ALA A 273 31.96 56.10 -15.12
N ILE A 274 32.72 55.69 -14.11
CA ILE A 274 32.34 54.64 -13.16
C ILE A 274 31.04 55.00 -12.43
N GLY A 275 30.92 56.23 -11.93
CA GLY A 275 29.70 56.68 -11.25
C GLY A 275 28.46 56.66 -12.14
N ASN A 276 28.61 56.98 -13.42
CA ASN A 276 27.53 56.90 -14.41
C ASN A 276 27.20 55.44 -14.75
N GLY A 277 28.21 54.58 -14.89
CA GLY A 277 28.04 53.14 -15.09
C GLY A 277 27.28 52.49 -13.95
N ILE A 278 27.64 52.78 -12.70
CA ILE A 278 26.92 52.26 -11.51
C ILE A 278 25.46 52.72 -11.50
N LYS A 279 25.18 53.99 -11.84
CA LYS A 279 23.80 54.49 -11.95
C LYS A 279 23.02 53.76 -13.05
N TYR A 280 23.68 53.46 -14.17
CA TYR A 280 23.08 52.68 -15.25
C TYR A 280 22.79 51.24 -14.82
N VAL A 281 23.71 50.59 -14.11
CA VAL A 281 23.50 49.26 -13.54
C VAL A 281 22.31 49.29 -12.56
N ALA A 282 22.28 50.26 -11.66
CA ALA A 282 21.19 50.40 -10.69
C ALA A 282 19.84 50.73 -11.34
N SER A 283 19.82 51.44 -12.47
CA SER A 283 18.57 51.72 -13.19
C SER A 283 18.12 50.54 -14.05
N LYS A 284 19.04 49.69 -14.52
CA LYS A 284 18.69 48.49 -15.30
C LYS A 284 18.29 47.31 -14.44
N LEU A 285 19.03 47.05 -13.36
CA LEU A 285 18.78 45.93 -12.45
C LEU A 285 17.86 46.29 -11.28
N GLY A 286 17.75 47.59 -10.94
CA GLY A 286 16.96 48.09 -9.80
C GLY A 286 15.75 48.96 -10.17
N ALA A 287 15.42 49.08 -11.47
CA ALA A 287 14.08 49.50 -11.88
C ALA A 287 13.12 48.34 -11.62
N ASP A 288 11.96 48.65 -11.06
CA ASP A 288 10.96 47.68 -10.63
C ASP A 288 10.61 46.68 -11.74
N VAL A 289 11.24 45.50 -11.74
CA VAL A 289 10.67 44.29 -12.34
C VAL A 289 9.64 43.74 -11.35
N ASN A 290 8.68 44.59 -10.96
CA ASN A 290 7.59 44.27 -10.05
C ASN A 290 6.26 44.39 -10.80
N TYR A 291 6.20 43.84 -12.03
CA TYR A 291 4.94 43.79 -12.77
C TYR A 291 4.05 42.63 -12.34
N TYR A 292 4.60 41.61 -11.68
CA TYR A 292 3.81 40.52 -11.09
C TYR A 292 4.52 39.97 -9.85
N GLU A 293 4.44 40.69 -8.74
CA GLU A 293 4.53 40.04 -7.44
C GLU A 293 3.33 39.07 -7.39
N TYR A 294 3.58 37.77 -7.55
CA TYR A 294 2.54 36.75 -7.41
C TYR A 294 2.12 36.77 -5.95
N LYS A 295 1.20 37.67 -5.59
CA LYS A 295 0.44 37.59 -4.35
C LYS A 295 -0.25 36.24 -4.40
N GLN A 296 0.32 35.27 -3.71
CA GLN A 296 -0.36 34.03 -3.38
C GLN A 296 -1.72 34.47 -2.82
N SER A 297 -2.80 34.14 -3.53
CA SER A 297 -4.14 34.56 -3.13
C SER A 297 -4.35 34.15 -1.67
N GLU A 298 -5.02 34.99 -0.87
CA GLU A 298 -5.27 34.66 0.55
C GLU A 298 -5.93 33.28 0.70
N SER A 299 -6.65 32.83 -0.33
CA SER A 299 -7.17 31.45 -0.45
C SER A 299 -6.09 30.35 -0.47
N LEU A 300 -4.96 30.53 -1.17
CA LEU A 300 -3.85 29.55 -1.15
C LEU A 300 -3.15 29.51 0.22
N ARG A 301 -3.03 30.67 0.88
CA ARG A 301 -2.51 30.75 2.26
C ARG A 301 -3.47 30.08 3.25
N ALA A 302 -4.78 30.28 3.07
CA ALA A 302 -5.82 29.62 3.86
C ALA A 302 -5.83 28.10 3.68
N VAL A 303 -5.57 27.58 2.48
CA VAL A 303 -5.46 26.12 2.23
C VAL A 303 -4.21 25.52 2.88
N GLY A 304 -3.09 26.26 2.91
CA GLY A 304 -1.88 25.85 3.63
C GLY A 304 -2.09 25.76 5.15
N VAL A 305 -2.77 26.75 5.73
CA VAL A 305 -3.16 26.74 7.15
C VAL A 305 -4.16 25.62 7.42
N PHE A 306 -5.16 25.42 6.55
CA PHE A 306 -6.14 24.33 6.72
C PHE A 306 -5.50 22.94 6.70
N LYS A 307 -4.55 22.69 5.78
CA LYS A 307 -3.78 21.43 5.74
C LYS A 307 -2.92 21.20 6.99
N ALA A 308 -2.36 22.26 7.57
CA ALA A 308 -1.59 22.18 8.81
C ALA A 308 -2.51 21.92 10.03
N SER A 309 -3.64 22.61 10.11
CA SER A 309 -4.64 22.43 11.17
C SER A 309 -5.33 21.06 11.14
N THR A 310 -5.54 20.47 9.95
CA THR A 310 -6.10 19.11 9.86
C THR A 310 -5.10 18.00 10.18
N LYS A 311 -3.79 18.26 10.03
CA LYS A 311 -2.75 17.29 10.43
C LYS A 311 -2.58 17.23 11.95
N LEU A 312 -2.64 18.37 12.64
CA LEU A 312 -2.64 18.43 14.11
C LEU A 312 -3.84 17.70 14.73
N ASN A 313 -5.02 17.80 14.10
CA ASN A 313 -6.22 17.09 14.60
C ASN A 313 -6.21 15.57 14.32
N GLN A 314 -5.38 15.06 13.40
CA GLN A 314 -5.23 13.61 13.20
C GLN A 314 -4.26 12.98 14.19
N GLU A 315 -3.28 13.73 14.72
CA GLU A 315 -2.36 13.23 15.75
C GLU A 315 -3.01 13.22 17.15
N GLU A 316 -3.80 14.23 17.52
CA GLU A 316 -4.53 14.23 18.82
C GLU A 316 -5.66 13.19 18.91
N SER A 317 -6.20 12.75 17.78
CA SER A 317 -7.24 11.71 17.75
C SER A 317 -6.68 10.31 18.08
N HIS A 318 -5.38 10.09 17.86
CA HIS A 318 -4.75 8.78 18.07
C HIS A 318 -4.21 8.58 19.49
N GLU A 319 -3.98 9.65 20.26
CA GLU A 319 -3.58 9.57 21.67
C GLU A 319 -4.77 9.36 22.61
N LEU A 320 -5.96 9.88 22.28
CA LEU A 320 -7.17 9.76 23.11
C LEU A 320 -7.86 8.38 23.06
N GLU A 321 -7.49 7.50 22.13
CA GLU A 321 -7.97 6.10 22.12
C GLU A 321 -7.14 5.16 22.99
N ASN A 322 -5.92 5.55 23.41
CA ASN A 322 -5.06 4.71 24.26
C ASN A 322 -5.25 4.91 25.77
N GLU A 323 -5.95 5.96 26.22
CA GLU A 323 -6.17 6.22 27.66
C GLU A 323 -7.49 5.65 28.23
N LYS A 324 -8.36 5.05 27.41
CA LYS A 324 -9.60 4.39 27.91
C LYS A 324 -9.41 2.95 28.40
N GLY A 325 -8.17 2.45 28.49
CA GLY A 325 -7.86 1.07 28.86
C GLY A 325 -7.50 0.80 30.33
N ASN A 326 -7.34 1.82 31.17
CA ASN A 326 -6.83 1.61 32.54
C ASN A 326 -7.63 2.37 33.60
N THR A 327 -8.77 1.78 33.99
CA THR A 327 -9.39 2.04 35.30
C THR A 327 -9.27 0.77 36.13
N PRO A 328 -8.61 0.80 37.30
CA PRO A 328 -8.50 -0.37 38.17
C PRO A 328 -9.84 -0.67 38.85
N GLN A 329 -10.25 -1.95 38.83
CA GLN A 329 -11.15 -2.55 39.82
C GLN A 329 -10.33 -3.29 40.87
#